data_AF-A0A4P7QYL8-F1
#
_entry.id   AF-A0A4P7QYL8-F1
#
_cell.length_a   1.000
_cell.length_b   1.000
_cell.length_c   1.000
_cell.angle_alpha   90.00
_cell.angle_beta   90.00
_cell.angle_gamma   90.00
#
_symmetry.space_group_name_H-M   'P 1'
#
loop_
_entity.id
_entity.type
_entity.pdbx_description
1 polymer ?
#
loop_
_entity_poly.entity_id
_entity_poly.type
_entity_poly.pdbx_seq_one_letter_code
_entity_poly.pdbx_strand_id
1 'polypeptide(L)'
;MPENARDSNATSLDRNDDAPEWTDEMFEHAELAIGGKVIRPATGYLGPNGVVKGRPPLRDRAKQQVTLRLDPDVLAKFREDGPGWQGRINAALRAASGI
;
A
#
# COMPACT_ATOMS: atom_id res chain seq x y z
N MET A 1 37.81 -13.48 -24.81
CA MET A 1 36.65 -12.85 -24.15
C MET A 1 35.57 -12.69 -25.20
N PRO A 2 34.47 -13.47 -25.19
CA PRO A 2 33.38 -13.24 -26.13
C PRO A 2 32.43 -12.18 -25.57
N GLU A 3 32.10 -11.24 -26.43
CA GLU A 3 31.20 -10.09 -26.23
C GLU A 3 29.75 -10.57 -26.10
N ASN A 4 29.06 -10.13 -25.05
CA ASN A 4 27.66 -10.51 -24.78
C ASN A 4 26.73 -9.60 -25.59
N ALA A 5 26.50 -9.94 -26.86
CA ALA A 5 25.47 -9.33 -27.68
C ALA A 5 24.10 -9.77 -27.15
N ARG A 6 23.37 -8.86 -26.49
CA ARG A 6 21.98 -9.08 -26.12
C ARG A 6 21.12 -8.89 -27.36
N ASP A 7 20.58 -9.99 -27.87
CA ASP A 7 19.59 -10.00 -28.94
C ASP A 7 18.43 -9.07 -28.58
N SER A 8 18.32 -7.97 -29.33
CA SER A 8 17.23 -6.99 -29.21
C SER A 8 16.01 -7.52 -29.95
N ASN A 9 15.38 -8.57 -29.41
CA ASN A 9 14.08 -9.00 -29.90
C ASN A 9 13.07 -8.98 -28.75
N ALA A 10 12.80 -7.76 -28.26
CA ALA A 10 11.68 -7.52 -27.38
C ALA A 10 10.41 -7.47 -28.23
N THR A 11 9.88 -8.66 -28.56
CA THR A 11 8.47 -8.79 -28.95
C THR A 11 7.65 -8.24 -27.79
N SER A 12 7.07 -7.05 -27.98
CA SER A 12 6.07 -6.50 -27.06
C SER A 12 4.90 -7.49 -26.98
N LEU A 13 4.74 -8.14 -25.84
CA LEU A 13 3.63 -9.03 -25.54
C LEU A 13 2.63 -8.29 -24.63
N ASP A 14 1.99 -7.27 -25.19
CA ASP A 14 0.59 -7.01 -24.87
C ASP A 14 -0.13 -6.54 -26.14
N ARG A 15 -1.13 -7.30 -26.59
CA ARG A 15 -1.97 -6.94 -27.76
C ARG A 15 -3.04 -5.91 -27.35
N ASN A 16 -3.23 -5.71 -26.05
CA ASN A 16 -4.24 -4.85 -25.50
C ASN A 16 -3.53 -3.65 -24.86
N ASP A 17 -3.36 -2.59 -25.64
CA ASP A 17 -2.82 -1.30 -25.21
C ASP A 17 -3.86 -0.56 -24.33
N ASP A 18 -4.35 -1.24 -23.30
CA ASP A 18 -5.33 -0.76 -22.32
C ASP A 18 -4.66 0.08 -21.20
N ALA A 19 -3.39 0.47 -21.41
CA ALA A 19 -2.72 1.38 -20.51
C ALA A 19 -3.42 2.74 -20.61
N PRO A 20 -3.92 3.30 -19.50
CA PRO A 20 -4.50 4.63 -19.54
C PRO A 20 -3.45 5.63 -20.03
N GLU A 21 -3.89 6.52 -20.92
CA GLU A 21 -3.05 7.61 -21.40
C GLU A 21 -2.52 8.42 -20.22
N TRP A 22 -1.22 8.72 -20.26
CA TRP A 22 -0.59 9.51 -19.22
C TRP A 22 -1.17 10.92 -19.23
N THR A 23 -1.92 11.27 -18.19
CA THR A 23 -2.51 12.60 -18.08
C THR A 23 -1.46 13.63 -17.66
N ASP A 24 -1.67 14.89 -18.02
CA ASP A 24 -0.78 15.99 -17.62
C ASP A 24 -0.62 16.10 -16.09
N GLU A 25 -1.67 15.77 -15.33
CA GLU A 25 -1.64 15.68 -13.86
C GLU A 25 -0.68 14.58 -13.38
N MET A 26 -0.61 13.44 -14.08
CA MET A 26 0.35 12.38 -13.77
C MET A 26 1.79 12.85 -14.02
N PHE A 27 2.01 13.62 -15.09
CA PHE A 27 3.33 14.21 -15.39
C PHE A 27 3.74 15.28 -14.38
N GLU A 28 2.79 16.07 -13.85
CA GLU A 28 3.05 17.03 -12.79
C GLU A 28 3.59 16.36 -11.52
N HIS A 29 3.05 15.18 -11.20
CA HIS A 29 3.45 14.37 -10.05
C HIS A 29 4.62 13.42 -10.32
N ALA A 30 5.05 13.25 -11.57
CA ALA A 30 6.15 12.37 -11.93
C ALA A 30 7.53 12.96 -11.60
N GLU A 31 8.51 12.06 -11.40
CA GLU A 31 9.91 12.43 -11.29
C GLU A 31 10.43 12.88 -12.65
N LEU A 32 10.89 14.12 -12.72
CA LEU A 32 11.54 14.66 -13.91
C LEU A 32 13.06 14.56 -13.72
N ALA A 33 13.68 13.65 -14.47
CA ALA A 33 15.13 13.53 -14.54
C ALA A 33 15.60 13.73 -16.00
N ILE A 34 16.64 14.55 -16.18
CA ILE A 34 17.31 14.73 -17.48
C ILE A 34 18.76 14.26 -17.32
N GLY A 35 19.18 13.31 -18.16
CA GLY A 35 20.56 12.79 -18.16
C GLY A 35 20.97 12.12 -16.84
N GLY A 36 20.02 11.52 -16.10
CA GLY A 36 20.28 10.88 -14.81
C GLY A 36 20.33 11.84 -13.62
N LYS A 37 20.09 13.14 -13.82
CA LYS A 37 19.98 14.14 -12.75
C LYS A 37 18.52 14.48 -12.49
N VAL A 38 18.04 14.23 -11.28
CA VAL A 38 16.69 14.56 -10.85
C VAL A 38 16.56 16.08 -10.70
N ILE A 39 15.66 16.67 -11.48
CA ILE A 39 15.34 18.11 -11.47
C ILE A 39 14.12 18.37 -10.58
N ARG A 40 13.12 17.48 -10.64
CA ARG A 40 11.96 17.48 -9.77
C ARG A 40 11.68 16.05 -9.31
N PRO A 41 11.76 15.74 -8.01
CA PRO A 41 11.41 14.40 -7.52
C PRO A 41 9.92 14.14 -7.73
N ALA A 42 9.54 12.87 -7.91
CA ALA A 42 8.13 12.50 -7.99
C ALA A 42 7.40 12.93 -6.71
N THR A 43 6.16 13.40 -6.87
CA THR A 43 5.24 13.71 -5.77
C THR A 43 4.12 12.68 -5.78
N GLY A 44 4.29 11.57 -5.06
CA GLY A 44 3.30 10.50 -4.92
C GLY A 44 3.07 10.10 -3.45
N TYR A 45 1.80 9.87 -3.09
CA TYR A 45 1.20 9.97 -1.75
C TYR A 45 1.65 11.20 -0.94
N LEU A 46 0.87 12.29 -1.09
CA LEU A 46 0.95 13.51 -0.28
C LEU A 46 0.57 13.19 1.18
N GLY A 47 1.53 12.69 1.95
CA GLY A 47 1.57 12.97 3.37
C GLY A 47 1.85 14.47 3.58
N PRO A 48 1.49 15.05 4.73
CA PRO A 48 1.78 16.47 5.02
C PRO A 48 3.25 16.87 4.82
N ASN A 49 4.17 15.88 4.79
CA ASN A 49 5.62 16.05 4.75
C ASN A 49 6.32 15.26 3.62
N GLY A 50 5.66 14.95 2.50
CA GLY A 50 6.29 14.36 1.31
C GLY A 50 5.98 12.87 1.04
N VAL A 51 6.76 12.27 0.11
CA VAL A 51 6.55 10.92 -0.46
C VAL A 51 6.74 9.84 0.60
N VAL A 52 5.64 9.23 1.05
CA VAL A 52 5.67 8.09 1.98
C VAL A 52 5.58 6.78 1.18
N LYS A 53 6.65 5.97 1.24
CA LYS A 53 6.67 4.62 0.67
C LYS A 53 5.70 3.72 1.44
N GLY A 54 4.54 3.38 0.86
CA GLY A 54 3.61 2.41 1.47
C GLY A 54 2.16 2.51 0.99
N ARG A 55 1.32 1.60 1.49
CA ARG A 55 -0.13 1.63 1.26
C ARG A 55 -0.71 2.92 1.88
N PRO A 56 -1.58 3.63 1.16
CA PRO A 56 -2.38 4.72 1.71
C PRO A 56 -2.93 4.42 3.10
N PRO A 57 -2.75 5.30 4.12
CA PRO A 57 -3.50 5.12 5.36
C PRO A 57 -4.98 5.19 5.01
N LEU A 58 -5.75 4.16 5.37
CA LEU A 58 -7.22 4.16 5.28
C LEU A 58 -7.73 5.23 6.25
N ARG A 59 -7.73 6.51 5.85
CA ARG A 59 -7.94 7.64 6.78
C ARG A 59 -9.26 7.51 7.55
N ASP A 60 -10.33 7.15 6.84
CA ASP A 60 -11.69 7.16 7.43
C ASP A 60 -12.12 5.80 8.02
N ARG A 61 -11.35 4.74 7.79
CA ARG A 61 -11.68 3.36 8.20
C ARG A 61 -10.54 2.61 8.89
N ALA A 62 -9.48 3.31 9.25
CA ALA A 62 -8.37 2.71 10.00
C ALA A 62 -8.84 2.23 11.37
N LYS A 63 -8.36 1.08 11.79
CA LYS A 63 -8.53 0.60 13.17
C LYS A 63 -7.77 1.55 14.08
N GLN A 64 -8.46 2.13 15.06
CA GLN A 64 -7.82 2.96 16.07
C GLN A 64 -7.19 2.08 17.15
N GLN A 65 -5.93 2.35 17.48
CA GLN A 65 -5.26 1.71 18.61
C GLN A 65 -5.74 2.39 19.89
N VAL A 66 -6.37 1.62 20.77
CA VAL A 66 -6.86 2.09 22.07
C VAL A 66 -6.27 1.24 23.20
N THR A 67 -6.05 1.84 24.36
CA THR A 67 -5.64 1.13 25.57
C THR A 67 -6.89 0.75 26.35
N LEU A 68 -7.38 -0.49 26.16
CA LEU A 68 -8.51 -1.06 26.89
C LEU A 68 -8.04 -2.23 27.76
N ARG A 69 -8.54 -2.30 28.99
CA ARG A 69 -8.36 -3.47 29.86
C ARG A 69 -9.53 -4.43 29.65
N LEU A 70 -9.21 -5.69 29.39
CA LEU A 70 -10.16 -6.78 29.21
C LEU A 70 -9.89 -7.84 30.27
N ASP A 71 -10.92 -8.58 30.65
CA ASP A 71 -10.77 -9.70 31.58
C ASP A 71 -9.80 -10.76 31.03
N PRO A 72 -8.98 -11.38 31.91
CA PRO A 72 -7.99 -12.36 31.52
C PRO A 72 -8.63 -13.59 30.85
N ASP A 73 -9.81 -14.02 31.30
CA ASP A 73 -10.52 -15.18 30.74
C ASP A 73 -10.99 -14.94 29.30
N VAL A 74 -11.42 -13.71 29.00
CA VAL A 74 -11.82 -13.29 27.66
C VAL A 74 -10.60 -13.31 26.73
N LEU A 75 -9.47 -12.76 27.18
CA LEU A 75 -8.22 -12.79 26.42
C LEU A 75 -7.71 -14.20 26.20
N ALA A 76 -7.77 -15.07 27.21
CA ALA A 76 -7.36 -16.46 27.11
C ALA A 76 -8.17 -17.18 26.03
N LYS A 77 -9.51 -17.08 26.08
CA LYS A 77 -10.41 -17.71 25.12
C LYS A 77 -10.11 -17.29 23.67
N PHE A 78 -9.93 -15.98 23.41
CA PHE A 78 -9.62 -15.54 22.06
C PHE A 78 -8.21 -15.92 21.60
N ARG A 79 -7.24 -15.99 22.51
CA ARG A 79 -5.85 -16.39 22.20
C ARG A 79 -5.72 -17.89 21.91
N GLU A 80 -6.52 -18.74 22.55
CA GLU A 80 -6.58 -20.19 22.29
C GLU A 80 -6.93 -20.49 20.83
N ASP A 81 -7.81 -19.70 20.23
CA ASP A 81 -8.19 -19.79 18.81
C ASP A 81 -7.03 -19.45 17.83
N GLY A 82 -5.83 -19.12 18.33
CA GLY A 82 -4.62 -18.94 17.52
C GLY A 82 -4.49 -17.58 16.81
N PRO A 83 -3.63 -17.47 15.77
CA PRO A 83 -3.38 -16.23 15.04
C PRO A 83 -4.67 -15.54 14.56
N GLY A 84 -4.69 -14.20 14.58
CA GLY A 84 -5.85 -13.42 14.16
C GLY A 84 -6.91 -13.16 15.24
N TRP A 85 -6.66 -13.53 16.50
CA TRP A 85 -7.59 -13.31 17.61
C TRP A 85 -8.01 -11.84 17.82
N GLN A 86 -7.11 -10.89 17.54
CA GLN A 86 -7.42 -9.45 17.57
C GLN A 86 -8.48 -9.04 16.53
N GLY A 87 -8.53 -9.73 15.39
CA GLY A 87 -9.58 -9.55 14.39
C GLY A 87 -10.92 -10.10 14.87
N ARG A 88 -10.90 -11.31 15.47
CA ARG A 88 -12.09 -11.97 16.01
C ARG A 88 -12.73 -11.19 17.16
N ILE A 89 -11.94 -10.69 18.10
CA ILE A 89 -12.46 -9.86 19.20
C ILE A 89 -13.08 -8.55 18.65
N ASN A 90 -12.46 -7.92 17.65
CA ASN A 90 -13.06 -6.75 16.99
C ASN A 90 -14.38 -7.11 16.29
N ALA A 91 -14.51 -8.29 15.67
CA ALA A 91 -15.77 -8.73 15.08
C ALA A 91 -16.86 -8.97 16.16
N ALA A 92 -16.49 -9.58 17.29
CA ALA A 92 -17.40 -9.76 18.42
C ALA A 92 -17.87 -8.42 19.01
N LEU A 93 -16.95 -7.45 19.15
CA LEU A 93 -17.28 -6.09 19.61
C LEU A 93 -18.23 -5.37 18.64
N ARG A 94 -18.06 -5.55 17.32
CA ARG A 94 -18.99 -5.00 16.31
C ARG A 94 -20.38 -5.62 16.42
N ALA A 95 -20.45 -6.95 16.50
CA ALA A 95 -21.71 -7.66 16.68
C ALA A 95 -22.44 -7.21 17.96
N ALA A 96 -21.72 -7.03 19.07
CA ALA A 96 -22.30 -6.55 20.32
C ALA A 96 -22.75 -5.08 20.26
N SER A 97 -22.11 -4.26 19.43
CA SER A 97 -22.45 -2.84 19.24
C SER A 97 -23.49 -2.61 18.13
N GLY A 98 -23.89 -3.66 17.39
CA GLY A 98 -24.85 -3.58 16.29
C GLY A 98 -24.32 -2.90 15.02
N ILE A 99 -22.99 -2.95 14.78
CA ILE A 99 -22.33 -2.36 13.60
C ILE A 99 -21.62 -3.40 12.73
#